data_AF-A0AAF1KSA3-F1
#
_entry.id   AF-A0AAF1KSA3-F1
#
_cell.length_a   1.000
_cell.length_b   1.000
_cell.length_c   1.000
_cell.angle_alpha   90.00
_cell.angle_beta   90.00
_cell.angle_gamma   90.00
#
_symmetry.space_group_name_H-M   'P 1'
#
loop_
_entity.id
_entity.type
_entity.pdbx_description
1 polymer ?
#
loop_
_entity_poly.entity_id
_entity_poly.type
_entity_poly.pdbx_seq_one_letter_code
_entity_poly.pdbx_strand_id
1 'polypeptide(L)'
;MNFTDIPSASHDLAWAKQNFITDHGQFPVLNSGEKISTNKPLLYRYGGAELISQIEDGYFKLAAKREITFVANAPNVVKSSDSTATYYVAIFPSTYFLHLRQPVPYFARCHDSETLYPVVAYGAM
;
A
#
# COMPACT_ATOMS: atom_id res chain seq x y z
N MET A 1 -20.10 -6.85 -9.92
CA MET A 1 -19.14 -7.66 -9.14
C MET A 1 -19.32 -7.26 -7.70
N ASN A 2 -19.59 -8.21 -6.79
CA ASN A 2 -19.61 -7.96 -5.35
C ASN A 2 -18.16 -7.98 -4.86
N PHE A 3 -17.67 -6.86 -4.36
CA PHE A 3 -16.28 -6.70 -3.91
C PHE A 3 -16.00 -7.28 -2.51
N THR A 4 -16.96 -8.03 -1.95
CA THR A 4 -16.83 -8.72 -0.65
C THR A 4 -16.00 -10.00 -0.71
N ASP A 5 -15.63 -10.47 -1.90
CA ASP A 5 -14.84 -11.71 -2.08
C ASP A 5 -13.34 -11.47 -2.26
N ILE A 6 -12.82 -10.29 -1.91
CA ILE A 6 -11.37 -10.08 -1.86
C ILE A 6 -10.84 -10.85 -0.65
N PRO A 7 -9.98 -11.89 -0.83
CA PRO A 7 -9.58 -12.76 0.26
C PRO A 7 -8.93 -11.95 1.38
N SER A 8 -9.51 -12.07 2.58
CA SER A 8 -8.99 -11.50 3.81
C SER A 8 -7.50 -11.82 3.94
N ALA A 9 -6.69 -10.79 4.22
CA ALA A 9 -5.26 -10.86 4.50
C ALA A 9 -4.82 -12.17 5.15
N SER A 10 -3.89 -12.89 4.52
CA SER A 10 -2.67 -13.39 5.18
C SER A 10 -1.84 -14.38 4.37
N HIS A 11 -2.39 -15.15 3.41
CA HIS A 11 -1.68 -16.39 3.03
C HIS A 11 -0.81 -16.37 1.78
N ASP A 12 -0.84 -15.34 0.93
CA ASP A 12 0.23 -15.20 -0.06
C ASP A 12 0.37 -13.77 -0.61
N LEU A 13 1.25 -12.96 0.01
CA LEU A 13 1.64 -11.66 -0.55
C LEU A 13 2.26 -11.81 -1.95
N ALA A 14 2.85 -12.95 -2.29
CA ALA A 14 3.36 -13.21 -3.63
C ALA A 14 2.21 -13.43 -4.63
N TRP A 15 1.17 -14.17 -4.25
CA TRP A 15 -0.05 -14.29 -5.07
C TRP A 15 -0.74 -12.93 -5.27
N ALA A 16 -0.90 -12.14 -4.21
CA ALA A 16 -1.52 -10.81 -4.30
C ALA A 16 -0.75 -9.87 -5.25
N LYS A 17 0.59 -9.89 -5.16
CA LYS A 17 1.46 -9.19 -6.13
C LYS A 17 1.23 -9.67 -7.55
N GLN A 18 1.19 -10.99 -7.75
CA GLN A 18 1.04 -11.57 -9.09
C GLN A 18 -0.30 -11.19 -9.71
N ASN A 19 -1.38 -11.25 -8.95
CA ASN A 19 -2.70 -10.81 -9.40
C ASN A 19 -2.71 -9.33 -9.74
N PHE A 20 -2.14 -8.47 -8.88
CA PHE A 20 -2.03 -7.06 -9.18
C PHE A 20 -1.32 -6.81 -10.52
N ILE A 21 -0.21 -7.53 -10.78
CA ILE A 21 0.54 -7.41 -12.04
C ILE A 21 -0.27 -7.94 -13.23
N THR A 22 -1.03 -9.02 -13.05
CA THR A 22 -1.93 -9.55 -14.08
C THR A 22 -3.05 -8.56 -14.42
N ASP A 23 -3.64 -7.92 -13.41
CA ASP A 23 -4.81 -7.04 -13.59
C ASP A 23 -4.43 -5.63 -14.07
N HIS A 24 -3.30 -5.10 -13.61
CA HIS A 24 -2.88 -3.71 -13.87
C HIS A 24 -1.63 -3.58 -14.76
N GLY A 25 -0.93 -4.68 -15.04
CA GLY A 25 0.34 -4.69 -15.76
C GLY A 25 1.56 -4.39 -14.90
N GLN A 26 2.76 -4.45 -15.51
CA GLN A 26 4.03 -4.25 -14.81
C GLN A 26 4.33 -2.79 -14.46
N PHE A 27 3.80 -1.83 -15.23
CA PHE A 27 4.02 -0.40 -15.01
C PHE A 27 2.70 0.37 -15.16
N PRO A 28 1.73 0.17 -14.26
CA PRO A 28 0.47 0.89 -14.31
C PRO A 28 0.71 2.40 -14.17
N VAL A 29 0.00 3.18 -14.97
CA VAL A 29 0.01 4.65 -14.90
C VAL A 29 -1.32 5.09 -14.31
N LEU A 30 -1.26 5.82 -13.19
CA LEU A 30 -2.44 6.38 -12.55
C LEU A 30 -2.94 7.62 -13.31
N ASN A 31 -4.19 8.01 -13.07
CA ASN A 31 -4.78 9.23 -13.66
C ASN A 31 -4.00 10.51 -13.32
N SER A 32 -3.21 10.48 -12.24
CA SER A 32 -2.29 11.56 -11.88
C SER A 32 -1.02 11.63 -12.75
N GLY A 33 -0.82 10.69 -13.68
CA GLY A 33 0.43 10.52 -14.44
C GLY A 33 1.52 9.77 -13.68
N GLU A 34 1.25 9.40 -12.43
CA GLU A 34 2.16 8.66 -11.56
C GLU A 34 2.35 7.22 -12.06
N LYS A 35 3.61 6.76 -12.16
CA LYS A 35 3.93 5.41 -12.63
C LYS A 35 4.25 4.49 -11.45
N ILE A 36 3.47 3.43 -11.30
CA ILE A 36 3.69 2.40 -10.29
C ILE A 36 4.85 1.50 -10.72
N SER A 37 5.76 1.23 -9.78
CA SER A 37 6.92 0.36 -9.99
C SER A 37 6.70 -1.01 -9.36
N THR A 38 6.13 -1.97 -10.12
CA THR A 38 5.85 -3.33 -9.59
C THR A 38 7.11 -4.19 -9.40
N ASN A 39 8.24 -3.76 -9.97
CA ASN A 39 9.56 -4.36 -9.77
C ASN A 39 10.23 -3.95 -8.44
N LYS A 40 9.64 -3.00 -7.71
CA LYS A 40 10.12 -2.59 -6.38
C LYS A 40 9.41 -3.38 -5.27
N PRO A 41 10.03 -3.51 -4.09
CA PRO A 41 9.35 -4.11 -2.94
C PRO A 41 8.09 -3.32 -2.57
N LEU A 42 7.14 -4.02 -1.95
CA LEU A 42 5.92 -3.38 -1.42
C LEU A 42 6.28 -2.43 -0.29
N LEU A 43 5.48 -1.38 -0.20
CA LEU A 43 5.45 -0.47 0.93
C LEU A 43 4.21 -0.73 1.75
N TYR A 44 4.33 -0.57 3.06
CA TYR A 44 3.31 -0.88 4.03
C TYR A 44 2.97 0.34 4.86
N ARG A 45 1.68 0.55 5.11
CA ARG A 45 1.17 1.48 6.11
C ARG A 45 0.50 0.66 7.20
N TYR A 46 0.76 1.03 8.44
CA TYR A 46 0.25 0.35 9.63
C TYR A 46 -0.65 1.30 10.43
N GLY A 47 -1.69 0.78 11.07
CA GLY A 47 -2.65 1.58 11.83
C GLY A 47 -3.73 0.74 12.52
N GLY A 48 -4.75 1.42 13.06
CA GLY A 48 -5.94 0.80 13.64
C GLY A 48 -7.00 0.47 12.59
N ALA A 49 -8.20 0.12 13.06
CA ALA A 49 -9.33 -0.23 12.18
C ALA A 49 -9.73 0.91 11.23
N GLU A 50 -9.46 2.16 11.61
CA GLU A 50 -9.67 3.35 10.78
C GLU A 50 -8.80 3.36 9.51
N LEU A 51 -7.73 2.57 9.47
CA LEU A 51 -6.88 2.47 8.27
C LEU A 51 -7.59 1.69 7.16
N ILE A 52 -8.22 0.57 7.49
CA ILE A 52 -8.89 -0.27 6.50
C ILE A 52 -10.23 0.33 6.05
N SER A 53 -10.87 1.15 6.89
CA SER A 53 -12.09 1.87 6.51
C SER A 53 -11.85 2.96 5.47
N GLN A 54 -10.58 3.30 5.18
CA GLN A 54 -10.20 4.24 4.11
C GLN A 54 -10.02 3.55 2.75
N ILE A 55 -10.23 2.22 2.70
CA ILE A 55 -10.11 1.44 1.48
C ILE A 55 -11.50 1.27 0.87
N GLU A 56 -11.65 1.74 -0.35
CA GLU A 56 -12.89 1.65 -1.12
C GLU A 56 -12.58 0.94 -2.44
N ASP A 57 -13.27 -0.17 -2.70
CA ASP A 57 -13.12 -0.99 -3.92
C ASP A 57 -11.66 -1.37 -4.27
N GLY A 58 -10.84 -1.64 -3.25
CA GLY A 58 -9.42 -1.98 -3.43
C GLY A 58 -8.50 -0.80 -3.69
N TYR A 59 -8.97 0.43 -3.50
CA TYR A 59 -8.18 1.65 -3.61
C TYR A 59 -8.06 2.35 -2.26
N PHE A 60 -6.86 2.88 -1.99
CA PHE A 60 -6.56 3.69 -0.83
C PHE A 60 -6.46 5.15 -1.25
N LYS A 61 -7.29 6.00 -0.63
CA LYS A 61 -7.39 7.41 -1.00
C LYS A 61 -6.21 8.21 -0.45
N LEU A 62 -5.30 8.64 -1.33
CA LEU A 62 -4.18 9.51 -0.98
C LEU A 62 -4.56 10.96 -1.22
N ALA A 63 -4.78 11.70 -0.13
CA ALA A 63 -5.20 13.09 -0.16
C ALA A 63 -4.11 14.02 -0.72
N ALA A 64 -4.54 15.06 -1.45
CA ALA A 64 -3.66 16.13 -1.93
C ALA A 64 -3.00 16.87 -0.76
N LYS A 65 -1.75 17.30 -0.93
CA LYS A 65 -0.97 18.13 0.01
C LYS A 65 -0.87 17.56 1.42
N ARG A 66 -1.07 16.25 1.58
CA ARG A 66 -0.85 15.53 2.83
C ARG A 66 0.35 14.62 2.67
N GLU A 67 1.23 14.65 3.66
CA GLU A 67 2.28 13.66 3.79
C GLU A 67 1.67 12.35 4.27
N ILE A 68 1.77 11.31 3.44
CA ILE A 68 1.36 9.95 3.81
C ILE A 68 2.60 9.07 3.78
N THR A 69 2.91 8.50 4.93
CA THR A 69 4.10 7.68 5.16
C THR A 69 3.81 6.19 5.07
N PHE A 70 4.81 5.47 4.59
CA PHE A 70 4.86 4.03 4.45
C PHE A 70 6.27 3.52 4.82
N VAL A 71 6.41 2.23 5.09
CA VAL A 71 7.69 1.57 5.40
C VAL A 71 7.88 0.33 4.54
N ALA A 72 9.12 -0.12 4.33
CA ALA A 72 9.35 -1.37 3.59
C ALA A 72 9.25 -2.65 4.46
N ASN A 73 9.18 -2.52 5.79
CA ASN A 73 9.09 -3.68 6.67
C ASN A 73 7.73 -4.35 6.49
N ALA A 74 7.73 -5.66 6.22
CA ALA A 74 6.53 -6.46 6.05
C ALA A 74 5.82 -6.77 7.38
N PRO A 75 4.52 -7.14 7.37
CA PRO A 75 3.72 -7.26 8.58
C PRO A 75 4.27 -8.27 9.59
N ASN A 76 4.82 -9.38 9.10
CA ASN A 76 5.45 -10.41 9.94
C ASN A 76 6.69 -9.90 10.70
N VAL A 77 7.41 -8.91 10.14
CA VAL A 77 8.54 -8.25 10.81
C VAL A 77 8.03 -7.27 11.86
N VAL A 78 7.03 -6.45 11.53
CA VAL A 78 6.52 -5.40 12.44
C VAL A 78 5.77 -5.99 13.65
N LYS A 79 4.98 -7.06 13.46
CA LYS A 79 4.27 -7.77 14.54
C LYS A 79 5.20 -8.24 15.66
N SER A 80 6.46 -8.54 15.32
CA SER A 80 7.46 -8.96 16.31
C SER A 80 8.03 -7.80 17.14
N SER A 81 7.83 -6.55 16.71
CA SER A 81 8.47 -5.35 17.28
C SER A 81 7.50 -4.29 17.83
N ASP A 82 6.25 -4.27 17.38
CA ASP A 82 5.26 -3.25 17.74
C ASP A 82 3.88 -3.91 17.91
N SER A 83 3.28 -3.76 19.10
CA SER A 83 2.00 -4.36 19.46
C SER A 83 0.79 -3.43 19.26
N THR A 84 1.01 -2.20 18.81
CA THR A 84 -0.06 -1.18 18.73
C THR A 84 -0.77 -1.15 17.39
N ALA A 85 -0.07 -1.53 16.30
CA ALA A 85 -0.66 -1.65 14.98
C ALA A 85 -1.44 -2.97 14.85
N THR A 86 -2.69 -2.88 14.41
CA THR A 86 -3.58 -4.05 14.26
C THR A 86 -3.85 -4.38 12.80
N TYR A 87 -3.72 -3.40 11.90
CA TYR A 87 -3.97 -3.56 10.47
C TYR A 87 -2.82 -3.02 9.63
N TYR A 88 -2.71 -3.54 8.41
CA TYR A 88 -1.78 -3.07 7.39
C TYR A 88 -2.46 -2.83 6.04
N VAL A 89 -1.84 -1.97 5.23
CA VAL A 89 -2.14 -1.75 3.82
C VAL A 89 -0.82 -1.85 3.04
N ALA A 90 -0.79 -2.67 2.00
CA ALA A 90 0.36 -2.92 1.16
C ALA A 90 0.13 -2.37 -0.25
N ILE A 91 1.11 -1.64 -0.77
CA ILE A 91 1.07 -1.01 -2.10
C ILE A 91 2.40 -1.16 -2.82
N PHE A 92 2.40 -1.13 -4.15
CA PHE A 92 3.63 -0.91 -4.92
C PHE A 92 3.99 0.58 -4.93
N PRO A 93 5.27 0.96 -4.83
CA PRO A 93 5.67 2.36 -4.77
C PRO A 93 5.55 3.12 -6.09
N SER A 94 5.35 4.41 -5.87
CA SER A 94 5.43 5.56 -6.76
C SER A 94 6.68 5.81 -7.60
N THR A 95 6.57 6.53 -8.71
CA THR A 95 7.55 7.58 -9.05
C THR A 95 7.52 8.77 -8.08
N TYR A 96 6.41 9.02 -7.36
CA TYR A 96 6.30 10.14 -6.41
C TYR A 96 6.50 9.76 -4.94
N PHE A 97 6.95 8.54 -4.68
CA PHE A 97 7.36 8.14 -3.33
C PHE A 97 8.82 8.50 -3.11
N LEU A 98 9.07 9.34 -2.11
CA LEU A 98 10.40 9.79 -1.71
C LEU A 98 10.88 8.95 -0.52
N HIS A 99 12.12 8.50 -0.57
CA HIS A 99 12.79 7.84 0.55
C HIS A 99 13.29 8.90 1.54
N LEU A 100 12.81 8.85 2.78
CA LEU A 100 13.03 9.91 3.78
C LEU A 100 14.19 9.62 4.75
N ARG A 101 14.35 8.38 5.24
CA ARG A 101 15.30 8.08 6.34
C ARG A 101 15.92 6.67 6.23
N GLN A 102 17.08 6.53 6.87
CA GLN A 102 17.71 5.27 7.28
C GLN A 102 17.84 5.27 8.82
N PRO A 103 17.87 4.11 9.51
CA PRO A 103 18.01 2.75 8.99
C PRO A 103 16.69 2.08 8.58
N VAL A 104 15.54 2.56 9.05
CA VAL A 104 14.24 2.03 8.61
C VAL A 104 13.84 2.74 7.31
N PRO A 105 13.61 2.02 6.21
CA PRO A 105 13.28 2.63 4.93
C PRO A 105 11.84 3.19 4.98
N TYR A 106 11.75 4.44 5.41
CA TYR A 106 10.53 5.25 5.42
C TYR A 106 10.35 5.94 4.08
N PHE A 107 9.16 5.83 3.51
CA PHE A 107 8.79 6.50 2.29
C PHE A 107 7.62 7.43 2.55
N ALA A 108 7.64 8.60 1.93
CA ALA A 108 6.50 9.49 1.92
C ALA A 108 6.07 9.79 0.50
N ARG A 109 4.77 9.93 0.32
CA ARG A 109 4.18 10.56 -0.85
C ARG A 109 3.55 11.87 -0.40
N CYS A 110 3.93 12.95 -1.06
CA CYS A 110 3.26 14.24 -0.98
C CYS A 110 3.06 14.71 -2.42
N HIS A 111 1.82 14.91 -2.83
CA HIS A 111 1.49 15.31 -4.19
C HIS A 111 0.36 16.35 -4.18
N ASP A 112 0.34 17.23 -5.17
CA ASP A 112 -0.65 18.31 -5.26
C ASP A 112 -2.04 17.84 -5.69
N SER A 113 -2.15 16.59 -6.17
CA SER A 113 -3.41 15.97 -6.54
C SER A 113 -3.79 14.81 -5.63
N GLU A 114 -5.10 14.70 -5.41
CA GLU A 114 -5.71 13.53 -4.81
C GLU A 114 -5.59 12.35 -5.78
N THR A 115 -5.39 11.15 -5.25
CA THR A 115 -5.27 9.95 -6.07
C THR A 115 -5.85 8.75 -5.35
N LEU A 116 -6.70 8.00 -6.05
CA LEU A 116 -7.09 6.64 -5.66
C LEU A 116 -5.94 5.71 -6.00
N TYR A 117 -5.24 5.23 -4.98
CA TYR A 117 -4.04 4.43 -5.14
C TYR A 117 -4.39 2.94 -5.01
N PRO A 118 -4.10 2.10 -6.01
CA PRO A 118 -4.53 0.71 -5.99
C PRO A 118 -3.76 -0.06 -4.90
N VAL A 119 -4.51 -0.83 -4.11
CA VAL A 119 -4.00 -1.62 -2.99
C VAL A 119 -3.64 -3.01 -3.49
N VAL A 120 -2.48 -3.51 -3.08
CA VAL A 120 -2.04 -4.88 -3.39
C VAL A 120 -2.66 -5.85 -2.39
N ALA A 121 -2.62 -5.51 -1.11
CA ALA A 121 -3.22 -6.30 -0.04
C ALA A 121 -3.50 -5.42 1.18
N TYR A 122 -4.47 -5.79 2.01
CA TYR A 122 -4.72 -5.16 3.29
C TYR A 122 -5.41 -6.13 4.25
N GLY A 123 -5.23 -5.90 5.55
CA GLY A 123 -5.97 -6.60 6.61
C GLY A 123 -5.21 -6.68 7.91
N ALA A 124 -5.56 -7.63 8.77
CA ALA A 124 -5.00 -7.74 10.11
C ALA A 124 -3.55 -8.24 10.09
N MET A 125 -2.74 -7.79 11.08
CA MET A 125 -1.35 -8.21 11.29
C MET A 125 -1.22 -9.52 12.05
#